data_AF-A0A512LA84-F1
#
_entry.id   AF-A0A512LA84-F1
#
_cell.length_a   1.000
_cell.length_b   1.000
_cell.length_c   1.000
_cell.angle_alpha   90.00
_cell.angle_beta   90.00
_cell.angle_gamma   90.00
#
_symmetry.space_group_name_H-M   'P 1'
#
loop_
_entity.id
_entity.type
_entity.pdbx_description
1 polymer ?
#
loop_
_entity_poly.entity_id
_entity_poly.type
_entity_poly.pdbx_seq_one_letter_code
_entity_poly.pdbx_strand_id
1 'polypeptide(L)'
;MQTIPEFRRVPAGHGWLWIKQAFGLFKQSPLIWIALSVSIFLLAGLLGIIPRIGSVVFQLISPAFTAGLMLGCKAMESGEELEIGHLFAGFRSHGAQLVTIGGIYLVGLILIAGVMMALGGGALVTLMLQGHPDAGNVVTPEMLGSGASLAVLVALALLVPLLMAYWFAPALVVFRNMGAVDAMKLSMRATWTNAIPFLVYGMIVFALFVVAAIPLMLGFLVMLPVAFITYYTAYRDVFNAA
;
A
#
# COMPACT_ATOMS: atom_id res chain seq x y z
N MET A 1 14.71 33.17 -6.69
CA MET A 1 13.78 32.08 -7.02
C MET A 1 13.51 31.29 -5.74
N GLN A 2 12.30 31.34 -5.19
CA GLN A 2 11.93 30.44 -4.08
C GLN A 2 11.74 29.05 -4.68
N THR A 3 12.61 28.11 -4.32
CA THR A 3 12.44 26.70 -4.70
C THR A 3 11.19 26.18 -4.00
N ILE A 4 10.14 25.89 -4.77
CA ILE A 4 8.94 25.23 -4.24
C ILE A 4 9.42 23.90 -3.63
N PRO A 5 9.16 23.64 -2.32
CA PRO A 5 9.65 22.44 -1.68
C PRO A 5 9.07 21.19 -2.35
N GLU A 6 9.89 20.14 -2.50
CA GLU A 6 9.51 18.91 -3.22
C GLU A 6 8.24 18.25 -2.65
N PHE A 7 8.01 18.38 -1.34
CA PHE A 7 6.82 18.02 -0.58
C PHE A 7 6.64 18.99 0.61
N ARG A 8 5.46 19.03 1.22
CA ARG A 8 5.18 19.84 2.42
C ARG A 8 4.86 18.98 3.64
N ARG A 9 5.04 19.57 4.82
CA ARG A 9 4.54 19.03 6.09
C ARG A 9 3.09 19.43 6.28
N VAL A 10 2.22 18.50 6.64
CA VAL A 10 0.79 18.75 6.83
C VAL A 10 0.34 18.49 8.29
N PRO A 11 -0.71 19.17 8.77
CA PRO A 11 -1.28 18.96 10.10
C PRO A 11 -1.79 17.53 10.34
N ALA A 12 -1.79 17.09 11.61
CA ALA A 12 -2.26 15.75 12.00
C ALA A 12 -3.69 15.43 11.54
N GLY A 13 -4.59 16.41 11.56
CA GLY A 13 -5.99 16.25 11.12
C GLY A 13 -6.15 15.90 9.63
N HIS A 14 -5.09 16.04 8.84
CA HIS A 14 -5.13 15.68 7.43
C HIS A 14 -5.27 14.16 7.22
N GLY A 15 -4.87 13.34 8.19
CA GLY A 15 -5.12 11.88 8.13
C GLY A 15 -6.62 11.56 7.97
N TRP A 16 -7.50 12.32 8.64
CA TRP A 16 -8.95 12.23 8.44
C TRP A 16 -9.40 12.88 7.12
N LEU A 17 -8.80 14.03 6.77
CA LEU A 17 -9.11 14.74 5.54
C LEU A 17 -8.91 13.86 4.30
N TRP A 18 -7.82 13.08 4.24
CA TRP A 18 -7.51 12.20 3.13
C TRP A 18 -8.62 11.15 2.92
N ILE A 19 -9.12 10.57 4.02
CA ILE A 19 -10.22 9.60 4.01
C ILE A 19 -11.52 10.27 3.55
N LYS A 20 -11.82 11.47 4.07
CA LYS A 20 -13.03 12.23 3.69
C LYS A 20 -13.04 12.59 2.20
N GLN A 21 -11.91 13.03 1.67
CA GLN A 21 -11.74 13.31 0.24
C GLN A 21 -11.84 12.02 -0.59
N ALA A 22 -11.24 10.93 -0.12
CA ALA A 22 -11.31 9.64 -0.79
C ALA A 22 -12.74 9.11 -0.89
N PHE A 23 -13.53 9.26 0.19
CA PHE A 23 -14.96 8.95 0.18
C PHE A 23 -15.75 9.86 -0.79
N GLY A 24 -15.32 11.11 -0.95
CA GLY A 24 -15.87 12.03 -1.96
C GLY A 24 -15.68 11.52 -3.39
N LEU A 25 -14.47 11.09 -3.75
CA LEU A 25 -14.15 10.50 -5.05
C LEU A 25 -14.87 9.15 -5.26
N PHE A 26 -14.94 8.31 -4.22
CA PHE A 26 -15.67 7.05 -4.28
C PHE A 26 -17.14 7.23 -4.68
N LYS A 27 -17.83 8.20 -4.05
CA LYS A 27 -19.26 8.46 -4.29
C LYS A 27 -19.59 8.91 -5.72
N GLN A 28 -18.62 9.41 -6.47
CA GLN A 28 -18.84 9.84 -7.86
C GLN A 28 -18.99 8.63 -8.81
N SER A 29 -18.34 7.50 -8.51
CA SER A 29 -18.40 6.30 -9.37
C SER A 29 -18.28 4.99 -8.54
N PRO A 30 -19.20 4.74 -7.60
CA PRO A 30 -19.04 3.67 -6.60
C PRO A 30 -18.97 2.27 -7.22
N LEU A 31 -19.79 1.99 -8.23
CA LEU A 31 -19.81 0.67 -8.89
C LEU A 31 -18.49 0.36 -9.59
N ILE A 32 -17.88 1.35 -10.23
CA ILE A 32 -16.62 1.16 -10.94
C ILE A 32 -15.47 1.02 -9.94
N TRP A 33 -15.46 1.78 -8.86
CA TRP A 33 -14.50 1.62 -7.76
C TRP A 33 -14.56 0.23 -7.10
N ILE A 34 -15.78 -0.28 -6.89
CA ILE A 34 -16.00 -1.66 -6.43
C ILE A 34 -15.46 -2.65 -7.45
N ALA A 35 -15.80 -2.49 -8.73
CA ALA A 35 -15.35 -3.38 -9.80
C ALA A 35 -13.81 -3.40 -9.92
N LEU A 36 -13.15 -2.25 -9.87
CA LEU A 36 -11.69 -2.11 -9.85
C LEU A 36 -11.07 -2.84 -8.66
N SER A 37 -11.61 -2.60 -7.45
CA SER A 37 -11.11 -3.22 -6.22
C SER A 37 -11.27 -4.74 -6.27
N VAL A 38 -12.47 -5.22 -6.59
CA VAL A 38 -12.78 -6.65 -6.73
C VAL A 38 -11.89 -7.29 -7.79
N SER A 39 -11.64 -6.62 -8.92
CA SER A 39 -10.76 -7.14 -9.98
C SER A 39 -9.33 -7.39 -9.48
N ILE A 40 -8.79 -6.47 -8.64
CA ILE A 40 -7.47 -6.66 -8.02
C ILE A 40 -7.47 -7.87 -7.09
N PHE A 41 -8.50 -8.04 -6.26
CA PHE A 41 -8.60 -9.18 -5.35
C PHE A 41 -8.81 -10.50 -6.08
N LEU A 42 -9.62 -10.52 -7.14
CA LEU A 42 -9.79 -11.69 -8.00
C LEU A 42 -8.47 -12.07 -8.66
N LEU A 43 -7.72 -11.09 -9.18
CA LEU A 43 -6.39 -11.34 -9.74
C LEU A 43 -5.42 -11.87 -8.69
N ALA A 44 -5.41 -11.30 -7.48
CA ALA A 44 -4.60 -11.77 -6.37
C ALA A 44 -4.96 -13.22 -6.00
N GLY A 45 -6.25 -13.55 -5.94
CA GLY A 45 -6.74 -14.90 -5.69
C GLY A 45 -6.35 -15.90 -6.78
N LEU A 46 -6.52 -15.54 -8.05
CA LEU A 46 -6.12 -16.35 -9.19
C LEU A 46 -4.62 -16.63 -9.20
N LEU A 47 -3.80 -15.60 -8.95
CA LEU A 47 -2.36 -15.79 -8.81
C LEU A 47 -2.04 -16.65 -7.59
N GLY A 48 -2.74 -16.47 -6.47
CA GLY A 48 -2.59 -17.24 -5.25
C GLY A 48 -2.79 -18.75 -5.42
N ILE A 49 -3.52 -19.20 -6.47
CA ILE A 49 -3.63 -20.63 -6.82
C ILE A 49 -2.27 -21.23 -7.20
N ILE A 50 -1.37 -20.41 -7.78
CA ILE A 50 -0.03 -20.84 -8.20
C ILE A 50 0.88 -20.83 -6.96
N PRO A 51 1.25 -22.00 -6.41
CA PRO A 51 2.00 -22.05 -5.16
C PRO A 51 3.36 -21.40 -5.32
N ARG A 52 3.80 -20.65 -4.30
CA ARG A 52 5.11 -19.97 -4.19
C ARG A 52 5.37 -18.83 -5.18
N ILE A 53 4.92 -18.94 -6.42
CA ILE A 53 5.19 -17.97 -7.50
C ILE A 53 4.10 -16.90 -7.58
N GLY A 54 2.84 -17.29 -7.34
CA GLY A 54 1.68 -16.41 -7.49
C GLY A 54 1.76 -15.13 -6.67
N SER A 55 2.01 -15.27 -5.37
CA SER A 55 2.14 -14.13 -4.45
C SER A 55 3.33 -13.24 -4.80
N VAL A 56 4.45 -13.83 -5.23
CA VAL A 56 5.65 -13.10 -5.68
C VAL A 56 5.34 -12.27 -6.91
N VAL A 57 4.68 -12.86 -7.91
CA VAL A 57 4.27 -12.15 -9.13
C VAL A 57 3.31 -11.02 -8.80
N PHE A 58 2.29 -11.26 -7.98
CA PHE A 58 1.34 -10.22 -7.57
C PHE A 58 2.06 -9.07 -6.85
N GLN A 59 2.96 -9.38 -5.92
CA GLN A 59 3.73 -8.38 -5.18
C GLN A 59 4.58 -7.52 -6.11
N LEU A 60 5.22 -8.15 -7.10
CA LEU A 60 6.07 -7.50 -8.10
C LEU A 60 5.29 -6.50 -8.97
N ILE A 61 4.05 -6.84 -9.34
CA ILE A 61 3.24 -6.04 -10.26
C ILE A 61 2.25 -5.10 -9.54
N SER A 62 2.01 -5.29 -8.24
CA SER A 62 1.10 -4.48 -7.43
C SER A 62 1.32 -2.95 -7.52
N PRO A 63 2.56 -2.42 -7.62
CA PRO A 63 2.76 -0.97 -7.78
C PRO A 63 2.11 -0.41 -9.03
N ALA A 64 2.05 -1.20 -10.10
CA ALA A 64 1.45 -0.77 -11.36
C ALA A 64 -0.07 -0.69 -11.27
N PHE A 65 -0.71 -1.57 -10.49
CA PHE A 65 -2.13 -1.44 -10.17
C PHE A 65 -2.41 -0.22 -9.29
N THR A 66 -1.62 0.00 -8.23
CA THR A 66 -1.73 1.21 -7.41
C THR A 66 -1.62 2.47 -8.26
N ALA A 67 -0.61 2.55 -9.13
CA ALA A 67 -0.46 3.67 -10.05
C ALA A 67 -1.62 3.83 -11.02
N GLY A 68 -2.19 2.72 -11.53
CA GLY A 68 -3.38 2.73 -12.37
C GLY A 68 -4.61 3.31 -11.67
N LEU A 69 -4.87 2.92 -10.41
CA LEU A 69 -5.96 3.50 -9.61
C LEU A 69 -5.75 5.00 -9.37
N MET A 70 -4.51 5.44 -9.13
CA MET A 70 -4.18 6.85 -8.95
C MET A 70 -4.39 7.66 -10.24
N LEU A 71 -4.03 7.10 -11.40
CA LEU A 71 -4.36 7.71 -12.70
C LEU A 71 -5.87 7.81 -12.91
N GLY A 72 -6.64 6.81 -12.47
CA GLY A 72 -8.10 6.88 -12.45
C GLY A 72 -8.64 8.02 -11.56
N CYS A 73 -8.09 8.21 -10.36
CA CYS A 73 -8.46 9.37 -9.53
C CYS A 73 -8.17 10.70 -10.24
N LYS A 74 -7.01 10.82 -10.90
CA LYS A 74 -6.65 12.03 -11.66
C LYS A 74 -7.58 12.29 -12.84
N ALA A 75 -7.99 11.24 -13.55
CA ALA A 75 -8.95 11.33 -14.64
C ALA A 75 -10.29 11.90 -14.15
N MET A 76 -10.82 11.36 -13.04
CA MET A 76 -12.05 11.86 -12.41
C MET A 76 -11.97 13.35 -12.02
N GLU A 77 -10.82 13.79 -11.51
CA GLU A 77 -10.63 15.21 -11.16
C GLU A 77 -10.52 16.13 -12.38
N SER A 78 -10.10 15.58 -13.51
CA SER A 78 -10.04 16.29 -14.79
C SER A 78 -11.39 16.29 -15.52
N GLY A 79 -12.43 15.72 -14.93
CA GLY A 79 -13.77 15.59 -15.52
C GLY A 79 -13.92 14.41 -16.48
N GLU A 80 -12.92 13.52 -16.55
CA GLU A 80 -12.98 12.29 -17.34
C GLU A 80 -13.65 11.16 -16.53
N GLU A 81 -14.20 10.18 -17.24
CA GLU A 81 -14.85 9.04 -16.60
C GLU A 81 -13.83 8.03 -16.03
N LEU A 82 -14.15 7.47 -14.86
CA LEU A 82 -13.40 6.34 -14.33
C LEU A 82 -13.74 5.08 -15.11
N GLU A 83 -12.75 4.47 -15.75
CA GLU A 83 -12.91 3.21 -16.47
C GLU A 83 -12.09 2.06 -15.87
N ILE A 84 -12.54 0.81 -16.07
CA ILE A 84 -11.79 -0.40 -15.70
C ILE A 84 -10.39 -0.43 -16.35
N GLY A 85 -10.26 0.14 -17.56
CA GLY A 85 -9.01 0.25 -18.30
C GLY A 85 -7.91 1.04 -17.57
N HIS A 86 -8.27 1.89 -16.60
CA HIS A 86 -7.30 2.62 -15.76
C HIS A 86 -6.47 1.69 -14.89
N LEU A 87 -6.99 0.52 -14.51
CA LEU A 87 -6.26 -0.46 -13.70
C LEU A 87 -4.91 -0.85 -14.34
N PHE A 88 -4.86 -0.87 -15.67
CA PHE A 88 -3.67 -1.24 -16.44
C PHE A 88 -2.86 -0.03 -16.93
N ALA A 89 -3.29 1.21 -16.66
CA ALA A 89 -2.63 2.42 -17.15
C ALA A 89 -1.21 2.60 -16.58
N GLY A 90 -0.97 2.13 -15.36
CA GLY A 90 0.38 2.11 -14.75
C GLY A 90 1.36 1.26 -15.58
N PHE A 91 0.95 0.08 -16.02
CA PHE A 91 1.78 -0.80 -16.85
C PHE A 91 2.12 -0.17 -18.21
N ARG A 92 1.13 0.48 -18.85
CA ARG A 92 1.31 1.08 -20.18
C ARG A 92 2.26 2.27 -20.19
N SER A 93 2.30 3.05 -19.11
CA SER A 93 3.06 4.29 -19.05
C SER A 93 4.47 4.10 -18.47
N HIS A 94 4.59 3.44 -17.32
CA HIS A 94 5.84 3.35 -16.55
C HIS A 94 6.10 1.94 -16.00
N GLY A 95 5.64 0.90 -16.70
CA GLY A 95 5.68 -0.49 -16.22
C GLY A 95 7.04 -0.95 -15.70
N ALA A 96 8.14 -0.63 -16.39
CA ALA A 96 9.49 -1.03 -15.96
C ALA A 96 9.87 -0.42 -14.59
N GLN A 97 9.60 0.86 -14.36
CA GLN A 97 9.92 1.52 -13.09
C GLN A 97 9.01 1.03 -11.96
N LEU A 98 7.72 0.79 -12.25
CA LEU A 98 6.75 0.28 -11.27
C LEU A 98 7.07 -1.17 -10.85
N VAL A 99 7.45 -2.02 -11.81
CA VAL A 99 7.95 -3.39 -11.53
C VAL A 99 9.27 -3.34 -10.76
N THR A 100 10.14 -2.36 -11.04
CA THR A 100 11.39 -2.16 -10.28
C THR A 100 11.09 -1.80 -8.82
N ILE A 101 10.11 -0.93 -8.54
CA ILE A 101 9.65 -0.66 -7.17
C ILE A 101 9.18 -1.96 -6.49
N GLY A 102 8.37 -2.76 -7.19
CA GLY A 102 7.89 -4.04 -6.68
C GLY A 102 9.02 -5.01 -6.37
N GLY A 103 10.05 -5.04 -7.22
CA GLY A 103 11.25 -5.86 -7.03
C GLY A 103 12.09 -5.41 -5.84
N ILE A 104 12.34 -4.10 -5.70
CA ILE A 104 13.05 -3.54 -4.53
C ILE A 104 12.27 -3.84 -3.24
N TYR A 105 10.95 -3.68 -3.25
CA TYR A 105 10.10 -3.99 -2.12
C TYR A 105 10.17 -5.48 -1.74
N LEU A 106 10.09 -6.37 -2.73
CA LEU A 106 10.20 -7.82 -2.53
C LEU A 106 11.57 -8.22 -1.95
N VAL A 107 12.67 -7.67 -2.50
CA VAL A 107 14.01 -7.89 -1.94
C VAL A 107 14.09 -7.41 -0.50
N GLY A 108 13.50 -6.24 -0.19
CA GLY A 108 13.39 -5.74 1.17
C GLY A 108 12.68 -6.72 2.12
N LEU A 109 11.53 -7.29 1.69
CA LEU A 109 10.82 -8.30 2.46
C LEU A 109 11.64 -9.57 2.69
N ILE A 110 12.36 -10.05 1.68
CA ILE A 110 13.23 -11.24 1.78
C ILE A 110 14.37 -10.98 2.77
N LEU A 111 14.99 -9.80 2.73
CA LEU A 111 16.04 -9.42 3.67
C LEU A 111 15.51 -9.35 5.11
N ILE A 112 14.32 -8.76 5.32
CA ILE A 112 13.67 -8.72 6.64
C ILE A 112 13.39 -10.13 7.15
N ALA A 113 12.85 -11.01 6.31
CA ALA A 113 12.62 -12.41 6.65
C ALA A 113 13.92 -13.13 7.02
N GLY A 114 15.02 -12.89 6.30
CA GLY A 114 16.34 -13.43 6.62
C GLY A 114 16.86 -12.96 7.99
N VAL A 115 16.70 -11.67 8.31
CA VAL A 115 17.04 -11.12 9.63
C VAL A 115 16.20 -11.76 10.72
N MET A 116 14.89 -11.95 10.49
CA MET A 116 14.02 -12.64 11.44
C MET A 116 14.50 -14.07 11.71
N MET A 117 14.86 -14.82 10.67
CA MET A 117 15.40 -16.18 10.82
C MET A 117 16.68 -16.18 11.66
N ALA A 118 17.60 -15.25 11.39
CA ALA A 118 18.87 -15.13 12.11
C ALA A 118 18.71 -14.79 13.60
N LEU A 119 17.64 -14.07 13.97
CA LEU A 119 17.33 -13.69 15.34
C LEU A 119 16.49 -14.74 16.11
N GLY A 120 16.21 -15.90 15.51
CA GLY A 120 15.42 -16.97 16.14
C GLY A 120 13.92 -16.92 15.84
N GLY A 121 13.47 -16.07 14.92
CA GLY A 121 12.09 -16.00 14.42
C GLY A 121 11.78 -16.97 13.27
N GLY A 122 12.63 -17.94 12.97
CA GLY A 122 12.49 -18.80 11.78
C GLY A 122 11.19 -19.59 11.71
N ALA A 123 10.64 -20.01 12.85
CA ALA A 123 9.35 -20.69 12.91
C ALA A 123 8.19 -19.76 12.48
N LEU A 124 8.22 -18.50 12.91
CA LEU A 124 7.24 -17.47 12.49
C LEU A 124 7.33 -17.19 10.99
N VAL A 125 8.56 -17.05 10.45
CA VAL A 125 8.76 -16.84 9.01
C VAL A 125 8.25 -18.03 8.20
N THR A 126 8.50 -19.26 8.67
CA THR A 126 8.00 -20.47 8.02
C THR A 126 6.47 -20.50 7.99
N LEU A 127 5.80 -20.13 9.09
CA LEU A 127 4.34 -20.00 9.12
C LEU A 127 3.82 -18.96 8.13
N MET A 128 4.47 -17.80 8.06
CA MET A 128 4.11 -16.73 7.11
C MET A 128 4.24 -17.21 5.65
N LEU A 129 5.32 -17.92 5.32
CA LEU A 129 5.56 -18.45 3.96
C LEU A 129 4.59 -19.56 3.58
N GLN A 130 4.11 -20.34 4.54
CA GLN A 130 3.13 -21.40 4.31
C GLN A 130 1.70 -20.86 4.10
N GLY A 131 1.46 -19.57 4.38
CA GLY A 131 0.18 -18.92 4.11
C GLY A 131 -1.00 -19.55 4.87
N HIS A 132 -0.75 -20.13 6.04
CA HIS A 132 -1.78 -20.79 6.83
C HIS A 132 -2.93 -19.82 7.13
N PRO A 133 -4.16 -20.09 6.69
CA PRO A 133 -5.32 -19.23 6.94
C PRO A 133 -5.56 -18.96 8.43
N ASP A 134 -5.13 -19.91 9.27
CA ASP A 134 -5.27 -19.88 10.73
C ASP A 134 -3.96 -19.53 11.46
N ALA A 135 -3.06 -18.76 10.85
CA ALA A 135 -1.76 -18.41 11.46
C ALA A 135 -1.88 -17.91 12.91
N GLY A 136 -2.97 -17.21 13.27
CA GLY A 136 -3.24 -16.77 14.64
C GLY A 136 -3.49 -17.89 15.66
N ASN A 137 -3.98 -19.05 15.22
CA ASN A 137 -4.18 -20.25 16.06
C ASN A 137 -2.95 -21.16 16.11
N VAL A 138 -2.01 -20.99 15.18
CA VAL A 138 -0.80 -21.82 15.06
C VAL A 138 0.39 -21.22 15.84
N VAL A 139 0.37 -19.90 16.12
CA VAL A 139 1.39 -19.25 16.95
C VAL A 139 1.21 -19.68 18.42
N THR A 140 2.05 -20.58 18.90
CA THR A 140 2.08 -20.97 20.31
C THR A 140 2.98 -20.01 21.13
N PRO A 141 2.77 -19.88 22.45
CA PRO A 141 3.66 -19.11 23.33
C PRO A 141 5.12 -19.59 23.26
N GLU A 142 5.33 -20.88 22.96
CA GLU A 142 6.66 -21.49 22.80
C GLU A 142 7.37 -20.97 21.54
N MET A 143 6.62 -20.66 20.48
CA MET A 143 7.13 -20.01 19.26
C MET A 143 7.47 -18.53 19.47
N LEU A 144 6.98 -17.93 20.57
CA LEU A 144 7.20 -16.53 20.95
C LEU A 144 8.28 -16.38 22.04
N GLY A 145 9.23 -17.31 22.11
CA GLY A 145 10.41 -17.19 22.99
C GLY A 145 11.21 -15.89 22.76
N SER A 146 12.19 -15.62 23.63
CA SER A 146 12.93 -14.34 23.66
C SER A 146 13.59 -13.93 22.33
N GLY A 147 14.02 -14.89 21.52
CA GLY A 147 14.55 -14.62 20.17
C GLY A 147 13.46 -14.21 19.18
N ALA A 148 12.29 -14.83 19.23
CA ALA A 148 11.19 -14.55 18.31
C ALA A 148 10.56 -13.17 18.57
N SER A 149 10.44 -12.74 19.82
CA SER A 149 9.93 -11.41 20.15
C SER A 149 10.89 -10.30 19.69
N LEU A 150 12.20 -10.48 19.89
CA LEU A 150 13.21 -9.58 19.33
C LEU A 150 13.17 -9.56 17.79
N ALA A 151 13.05 -10.72 17.16
CA ALA A 151 12.93 -10.84 15.71
C ALA A 151 11.74 -10.06 15.16
N VAL A 152 10.57 -10.14 15.81
CA VAL A 152 9.38 -9.36 15.44
C VAL A 152 9.61 -7.86 15.60
N LEU A 153 10.20 -7.41 16.71
CA LEU A 153 10.49 -5.99 16.93
C LEU A 153 11.45 -5.44 15.88
N VAL A 154 12.51 -6.18 15.56
CA VAL A 154 13.47 -5.81 14.50
C VAL A 154 12.78 -5.81 13.13
N ALA A 155 11.93 -6.80 12.85
CA ALA A 155 11.18 -6.85 11.61
C ALA A 155 10.26 -5.64 11.45
N LEU A 156 9.53 -5.26 12.50
CA LEU A 156 8.69 -4.06 12.50
C LEU A 156 9.53 -2.79 12.26
N ALA A 157 10.68 -2.67 12.94
CA ALA A 157 11.59 -1.54 12.78
C ALA A 157 12.15 -1.40 11.36
N LEU A 158 12.33 -2.51 10.64
CA LEU A 158 12.77 -2.54 9.24
C LEU A 158 11.60 -2.41 8.23
N LEU A 159 10.43 -2.94 8.56
CA LEU A 159 9.25 -2.92 7.70
C LEU A 159 8.69 -1.50 7.59
N VAL A 160 8.66 -0.75 8.69
CA VAL A 160 8.18 0.65 8.70
C VAL A 160 8.90 1.50 7.64
N PRO A 161 10.24 1.64 7.61
CA PRO A 161 10.92 2.44 6.59
C PRO A 161 10.75 1.88 5.17
N LEU A 162 10.64 0.56 5.00
CA LEU A 162 10.35 -0.06 3.70
C LEU A 162 8.96 0.36 3.18
N LEU A 163 7.94 0.32 4.04
CA LEU A 163 6.59 0.78 3.71
C LEU A 163 6.57 2.28 3.40
N MET A 164 7.30 3.09 4.17
CA MET A 164 7.42 4.53 3.93
C MET A 164 8.07 4.83 2.57
N ALA A 165 9.09 4.06 2.18
CA ALA A 165 9.72 4.16 0.88
C ALA A 165 8.80 3.72 -0.25
N TYR A 166 7.92 2.74 -0.02
CA TYR A 166 6.96 2.25 -1.00
C TYR A 166 5.77 3.20 -1.20
N TRP A 167 5.23 3.78 -0.12
CA TRP A 167 3.88 4.35 -0.07
C TRP A 167 3.52 5.32 -1.22
N PHE A 168 4.38 6.30 -1.51
CA PHE A 168 4.19 7.28 -2.59
C PHE A 168 5.01 6.98 -3.84
N ALA A 169 5.87 5.96 -3.85
CA ALA A 169 6.77 5.71 -4.97
C ALA A 169 6.03 5.47 -6.30
N PRO A 170 4.93 4.68 -6.36
CA PRO A 170 4.17 4.51 -7.61
C PRO A 170 3.62 5.84 -8.15
N ALA A 171 3.13 6.70 -7.26
CA ALA A 171 2.61 8.02 -7.57
C ALA A 171 3.69 8.92 -8.19
N LEU A 172 4.85 8.96 -7.54
CA LEU A 172 5.99 9.76 -7.95
C LEU A 172 6.54 9.32 -9.31
N VAL A 173 6.53 8.02 -9.59
CA VAL A 173 6.87 7.49 -10.92
C VAL A 173 5.89 8.01 -11.96
N VAL A 174 4.58 7.85 -11.78
CA VAL A 174 3.62 8.17 -12.86
C VAL A 174 3.32 9.66 -13.00
N PHE A 175 3.36 10.44 -11.91
CA PHE A 175 3.01 11.86 -11.94
C PHE A 175 4.22 12.79 -12.05
N ARG A 176 5.42 12.33 -11.68
CA ARG A 176 6.66 13.11 -11.77
C ARG A 176 7.72 12.48 -12.66
N ASN A 177 7.41 11.37 -13.34
CA ASN A 177 8.32 10.65 -14.24
C ASN A 177 9.68 10.33 -13.59
N MET A 178 9.66 9.99 -12.30
CA MET A 178 10.86 9.69 -11.52
C MET A 178 11.33 8.24 -11.74
N GLY A 179 12.63 7.99 -11.62
CA GLY A 179 13.16 6.64 -11.49
C GLY A 179 12.76 5.99 -10.15
N ALA A 180 12.62 4.67 -10.12
CA ALA A 180 12.14 3.90 -8.98
C ALA A 180 12.88 4.21 -7.67
N VAL A 181 14.22 4.24 -7.72
CA VAL A 181 15.05 4.46 -6.53
C VAL A 181 14.86 5.86 -5.96
N ASP A 182 14.83 6.88 -6.82
CA ASP A 182 14.66 8.26 -6.38
C ASP A 182 13.24 8.54 -5.89
N ALA A 183 12.24 7.93 -6.53
CA ALA A 183 10.85 7.94 -6.06
C ALA A 183 10.72 7.32 -4.67
N MET A 184 11.36 6.18 -4.40
CA MET A 184 11.33 5.53 -3.09
C MET A 184 12.04 6.35 -2.01
N LYS A 185 13.20 6.95 -2.31
CA LYS A 185 13.90 7.85 -1.39
C LYS A 185 13.05 9.08 -1.03
N LEU A 186 12.42 9.70 -2.03
CA LEU A 186 11.56 10.86 -1.82
C LEU A 186 10.29 10.49 -1.04
N SER A 187 9.66 9.37 -1.37
CA SER A 187 8.53 8.81 -0.61
C SER A 187 8.88 8.62 0.86
N MET A 188 10.05 8.04 1.15
CA MET A 188 10.50 7.83 2.53
C MET A 188 10.62 9.15 3.29
N ARG A 189 11.27 10.17 2.70
CA ARG A 189 11.42 11.50 3.32
C ARG A 189 10.09 12.19 3.54
N ALA A 190 9.19 12.12 2.56
CA ALA A 190 7.87 12.73 2.62
C ALA A 190 7.00 12.08 3.70
N THR A 191 6.96 10.76 3.75
CA THR A 191 6.21 10.00 4.76
C THR A 191 6.81 10.18 6.16
N TRP A 192 8.14 10.24 6.29
CA TRP A 192 8.81 10.50 7.58
C TRP A 192 8.49 11.89 8.13
N THR A 193 8.57 12.91 7.29
CA THR A 193 8.20 14.28 7.67
C THR A 193 6.72 14.38 8.09
N ASN A 194 5.88 13.49 7.56
CA ASN A 194 4.44 13.45 7.79
C ASN A 194 4.00 12.23 8.64
N ALA A 195 4.87 11.69 9.50
CA ALA A 195 4.54 10.49 10.28
C ALA A 195 3.26 10.65 11.13
N ILE A 196 3.03 11.84 11.72
CA ILE A 196 1.87 12.10 12.57
C ILE A 196 0.53 11.99 11.83
N PRO A 197 0.27 12.71 10.72
CA PRO A 197 -0.97 12.52 9.97
C PRO A 197 -1.13 11.09 9.44
N PHE A 198 -0.03 10.39 9.11
CA PHE A 198 -0.06 8.97 8.75
C PHE A 198 -0.50 8.06 9.91
N LEU A 199 -0.05 8.33 11.15
CA LEU A 199 -0.51 7.60 12.33
C LEU A 199 -2.00 7.84 12.60
N VAL A 200 -2.46 9.08 12.48
CA VAL A 200 -3.89 9.43 12.60
C VAL A 200 -4.71 8.70 11.53
N TYR A 201 -4.26 8.75 10.29
CA TYR A 201 -4.86 8.00 9.18
C TYR A 201 -4.95 6.50 9.50
N GLY A 202 -3.84 5.88 9.93
CA GLY A 202 -3.77 4.46 10.26
C GLY A 202 -4.75 4.06 11.36
N MET A 203 -4.85 4.84 12.44
CA MET A 203 -5.79 4.60 13.54
C MET A 203 -7.25 4.67 13.06
N ILE A 204 -7.59 5.69 12.25
CA ILE A 204 -8.95 5.85 11.75
C ILE A 204 -9.31 4.74 10.76
N VAL A 205 -8.42 4.44 9.82
CA VAL A 205 -8.62 3.35 8.85
C VAL A 205 -8.77 2.01 9.54
N PHE A 206 -7.97 1.73 10.57
CA PHE A 206 -8.12 0.52 11.38
C PHE A 206 -9.53 0.43 12.00
N ALA A 207 -9.99 1.49 12.67
CA ALA A 207 -11.33 1.53 13.24
C ALA A 207 -12.43 1.35 12.17
N LEU A 208 -12.27 1.98 11.00
CA LEU A 208 -13.22 1.84 9.89
C LEU A 208 -13.23 0.43 9.31
N PHE A 209 -12.09 -0.26 9.22
CA PHE A 209 -12.05 -1.67 8.81
C PHE A 209 -12.74 -2.57 9.84
N VAL A 210 -12.56 -2.34 11.14
CA VAL A 210 -13.30 -3.07 12.19
C VAL A 210 -14.80 -2.88 12.01
N VAL A 211 -15.27 -1.64 11.81
CA VAL A 211 -16.70 -1.35 11.57
C VAL A 211 -17.19 -2.01 10.27
N ALA A 212 -16.39 -1.95 9.20
CA ALA A 212 -16.73 -2.53 7.90
C ALA A 212 -16.81 -4.07 7.92
N ALA A 213 -16.18 -4.72 8.90
CA ALA A 213 -16.26 -6.16 9.12
C ALA A 213 -17.59 -6.61 9.77
N ILE A 214 -18.23 -5.76 10.58
CA ILE A 214 -19.47 -6.06 11.33
C ILE A 214 -20.61 -6.59 10.43
N PRO A 215 -20.94 -5.96 9.28
CA PRO A 215 -22.02 -6.44 8.41
C PRO A 215 -21.56 -7.62 7.53
N LEU A 216 -21.05 -8.69 8.15
CA LEU A 216 -20.52 -9.88 7.47
C LEU A 216 -19.47 -9.52 6.40
N MET A 217 -18.58 -8.58 6.73
CA MET A 217 -17.52 -8.06 5.83
C MET A 217 -18.03 -7.31 4.58
N LEU A 218 -19.33 -7.12 4.39
CA LEU A 218 -19.87 -6.38 3.23
C LEU A 218 -19.42 -4.92 3.20
N GLY A 219 -19.08 -4.33 4.35
CA GLY A 219 -18.51 -2.99 4.41
C GLY A 219 -17.17 -2.87 3.68
N PHE A 220 -16.45 -3.97 3.43
CA PHE A 220 -15.21 -3.96 2.68
C PHE A 220 -15.41 -3.56 1.21
N LEU A 221 -16.60 -3.76 0.64
CA LEU A 221 -16.94 -3.28 -0.70
C LEU A 221 -16.80 -1.75 -0.81
N VAL A 222 -17.00 -1.02 0.29
CA VAL A 222 -16.81 0.43 0.35
C VAL A 222 -15.41 0.77 0.85
N MET A 223 -14.97 0.14 1.94
CA MET A 223 -13.74 0.52 2.62
C MET A 223 -12.48 0.24 1.78
N LEU A 224 -12.44 -0.85 1.01
CA LEU A 224 -11.30 -1.19 0.15
C LEU A 224 -11.06 -0.13 -0.93
N PRO A 225 -12.05 0.26 -1.76
CA PRO A 225 -11.84 1.34 -2.71
C PRO A 225 -11.46 2.66 -2.03
N VAL A 226 -12.09 3.02 -0.90
CA VAL A 226 -11.74 4.25 -0.16
C VAL A 226 -10.28 4.21 0.31
N ALA A 227 -9.79 3.07 0.79
CA ALA A 227 -8.40 2.90 1.17
C ALA A 227 -7.46 3.08 -0.03
N PHE A 228 -7.78 2.51 -1.20
CA PHE A 228 -7.00 2.72 -2.42
C PHE A 228 -6.96 4.18 -2.87
N ILE A 229 -8.12 4.86 -2.89
CA ILE A 229 -8.21 6.27 -3.27
C ILE A 229 -7.42 7.16 -2.29
N THR A 230 -7.31 6.74 -1.03
CA THR A 230 -6.56 7.52 -0.02
C THR A 230 -5.08 7.66 -0.37
N TYR A 231 -4.48 6.72 -1.12
CA TYR A 231 -3.12 6.89 -1.64
C TYR A 231 -3.00 8.14 -2.51
N TYR A 232 -4.01 8.40 -3.34
CA TYR A 232 -4.06 9.57 -4.21
C TYR A 232 -4.33 10.86 -3.44
N THR A 233 -5.31 10.87 -2.53
CA THR A 233 -5.63 12.11 -1.77
C THR A 233 -4.50 12.50 -0.83
N ALA A 234 -3.83 11.52 -0.19
CA ALA A 234 -2.64 11.77 0.61
C ALA A 234 -1.46 12.27 -0.25
N TYR A 235 -1.24 11.67 -1.43
CA TYR A 235 -0.20 12.12 -2.35
C TYR A 235 -0.43 13.58 -2.77
N ARG A 236 -1.64 13.90 -3.22
CA ARG A 236 -2.00 15.24 -3.68
C ARG A 236 -1.78 16.29 -2.59
N ASP A 237 -2.19 15.99 -1.37
CA ASP A 237 -2.06 16.88 -0.23
C ASP A 237 -0.58 17.09 0.16
N VAL A 238 0.21 16.02 0.32
CA VAL A 238 1.62 16.07 0.73
C VAL A 238 2.52 16.69 -0.34
N PHE A 239 2.27 16.42 -1.62
CA PHE A 239 3.09 16.89 -2.73
C PHE A 239 2.56 18.16 -3.39
N ASN A 240 1.45 18.72 -2.88
CA ASN A 240 0.74 19.86 -3.46
C ASN A 240 0.51 19.69 -4.97
N ALA A 241 0.15 18.47 -5.37
CA ALA A 241 -0.13 18.19 -6.77
C ALA A 241 -1.47 18.83 -7.14
N ALA A 242 -1.53 19.45 -8.32
CA ALA A 242 -2.77 19.93 -8.91
C ALA A 242 -3.44 18.79 -9.70
#